data_AF-A0A4E9DXT3-F1
#
_entry.id   AF-A0A4E9DXT3-F1
#
_cell.length_a   1.000
_cell.length_b   1.000
_cell.length_c   1.000
_cell.angle_alpha   90.00
_cell.angle_beta   90.00
_cell.angle_gamma   90.00
#
_symmetry.space_group_name_H-M   'P 1'
#
loop_
_entity.id
_entity.type
_entity.pdbx_description
1 polymer ?
#
loop_
_entity_poly.entity_id
_entity_poly.type
_entity_poly.pdbx_seq_one_letter_code
_entity_poly.pdbx_strand_id
1 'polypeptide(L)'
;MKEVSGGDVKQGSLGDCWIMAGLTALASVPEGLQRICVAYDTKIGIYGFVFFRDGEWIYSIIDDKLYLKSPCWDSPSMQRDLLQQIDREDNEYVYRKTYQTGSKALFFAQCRDQNETWVPLFEKAYAKAHGDYASLAGGWIGEGVEDLSGGVTTELL
;
A
#
# COMPACT_ATOMS: atom_id res chain seq x y z
N MET A 1 1.97 10.54 9.02
CA MET A 1 1.58 9.35 9.82
C MET A 1 1.46 9.75 11.29
N LYS A 2 0.37 10.42 11.69
CA LYS A 2 0.18 10.90 13.08
C LYS A 2 -0.99 10.24 13.79
N GLU A 3 -1.98 9.80 13.02
CA GLU A 3 -3.07 8.95 13.47
C GLU A 3 -3.04 7.72 12.57
N VAL A 4 -2.81 6.55 13.16
CA VAL A 4 -2.71 5.29 12.44
C VAL A 4 -3.55 4.31 13.23
N SER A 5 -4.49 3.66 12.56
CA SER A 5 -5.30 2.61 13.17
C SER A 5 -5.19 1.33 12.35
N GLY A 6 -5.12 0.18 13.02
CA GLY A 6 -5.27 -1.10 12.34
C GLY A 6 -6.60 -1.20 11.57
N GLY A 7 -7.64 -0.46 12.01
CA GLY A 7 -8.93 -0.39 11.31
C GLY A 7 -8.89 0.34 9.95
N ASP A 8 -7.76 0.97 9.59
CA ASP A 8 -7.59 1.61 8.29
C ASP A 8 -7.11 0.64 7.20
N VAL A 9 -6.56 -0.52 7.57
CA VAL A 9 -6.02 -1.49 6.62
C VAL A 9 -7.15 -2.13 5.82
N LYS A 10 -7.11 -1.98 4.49
CA LYS A 10 -7.97 -2.70 3.55
C LYS A 10 -7.12 -3.38 2.50
N GLN A 11 -7.21 -4.71 2.46
CA GLN A 11 -6.58 -5.51 1.43
C GLN A 11 -7.08 -5.14 0.03
N GLY A 12 -6.17 -5.19 -0.94
CA GLY A 12 -6.45 -4.98 -2.36
C GLY A 12 -6.87 -6.26 -3.08
N SER A 13 -6.52 -6.36 -4.35
CA SER A 13 -6.79 -7.55 -5.19
C SER A 13 -5.70 -8.63 -5.10
N LEU A 14 -4.63 -8.41 -4.33
CA LEU A 14 -3.53 -9.35 -4.15
C LEU A 14 -3.81 -10.33 -2.99
N GLY A 15 -3.28 -11.55 -3.08
CA GLY A 15 -3.43 -12.60 -2.06
C GLY A 15 -2.44 -12.48 -0.89
N ASP A 16 -2.25 -11.27 -0.36
CA ASP A 16 -1.24 -10.90 0.64
C ASP A 16 -1.86 -10.67 2.04
N CYS A 17 -2.99 -11.31 2.33
CA CYS A 17 -3.72 -11.15 3.59
C CYS A 17 -2.86 -11.41 4.83
N TRP A 18 -1.88 -12.30 4.72
CA TRP A 18 -0.96 -12.66 5.79
C TRP A 18 -0.16 -11.45 6.30
N ILE A 19 0.42 -10.65 5.39
CA ILE A 19 1.17 -9.46 5.77
C ILE A 19 0.24 -8.29 6.10
N MET A 20 -0.93 -8.17 5.45
CA MET A 20 -1.93 -7.15 5.81
C MET A 20 -2.48 -7.35 7.23
N ALA A 21 -2.65 -8.61 7.66
CA ALA A 21 -3.02 -8.94 9.03
C ALA A 21 -1.89 -8.61 10.02
N GLY A 22 -0.64 -8.94 9.67
CA GLY A 22 0.55 -8.54 10.45
C GLY A 22 0.66 -7.02 10.60
N LEU A 23 0.47 -6.27 9.53
CA LEU A 23 0.46 -4.80 9.52
C LEU A 23 -0.67 -4.24 10.41
N THR A 24 -1.86 -4.84 10.35
CA THR A 24 -3.00 -4.45 11.20
C THR A 24 -2.68 -4.63 12.69
N ALA A 25 -2.03 -5.74 13.05
CA ALA A 25 -1.58 -5.98 14.41
C ALA A 25 -0.51 -4.95 14.83
N LEU A 26 0.49 -4.70 13.98
CA LEU A 26 1.54 -3.72 14.25
C LEU A 26 0.97 -2.30 14.41
N ALA A 27 0.02 -1.90 13.57
CA ALA A 27 -0.65 -0.59 13.64
C ALA A 27 -1.47 -0.40 14.92
N SER A 28 -1.82 -1.50 15.61
CA SER A 28 -2.48 -1.47 16.91
C SER A 28 -1.50 -1.32 18.09
N VAL A 29 -0.19 -1.45 17.83
CA VAL A 29 0.87 -1.23 18.82
C VAL A 29 1.26 0.25 18.81
N PRO A 30 1.37 0.91 19.99
CA PRO A 30 1.89 2.27 20.07
C PRO A 30 3.25 2.39 19.38
N GLU A 31 3.36 3.37 18.48
CA GLU A 31 4.56 3.63 17.67
C GLU A 31 4.97 2.49 16.71
N GLY A 32 4.10 1.49 16.48
CA GLY A 32 4.41 0.34 15.63
C GLY A 32 4.78 0.73 14.20
N LEU A 33 3.99 1.61 13.56
CA LEU A 33 4.28 2.09 12.20
C LEU A 33 5.57 2.92 12.15
N GLN A 34 5.87 3.69 13.19
CA GLN A 34 7.06 4.54 13.26
C GLN A 34 8.36 3.73 13.37
N ARG A 35 8.28 2.48 13.88
CA ARG A 35 9.43 1.56 13.91
C ARG A 35 9.80 1.06 12.53
N ILE A 36 8.82 0.89 11.64
CA ILE A 36 9.06 0.40 10.29
C ILE A 36 9.21 1.53 9.27
N CYS A 37 8.43 2.61 9.36
CA CYS A 37 8.57 3.79 8.49
C CYS A 37 9.42 4.85 9.20
N VAL A 38 10.73 4.75 9.02
CA VAL A 38 11.73 5.48 9.83
C VAL A 38 12.08 6.86 9.29
N ALA A 39 11.85 7.12 8.01
CA ALA A 39 12.14 8.41 7.38
C ALA A 39 11.20 8.65 6.19
N TYR A 40 10.71 9.88 6.04
CA TYR A 40 9.93 10.26 4.86
C TYR A 40 9.90 11.78 4.66
N ASP A 41 9.72 12.19 3.41
CA ASP A 41 9.38 13.56 3.03
C ASP A 41 8.18 13.53 2.09
N THR A 42 7.02 13.95 2.61
CA THR A 42 5.75 13.99 1.87
C THR A 42 5.72 15.03 0.75
N LYS A 43 6.59 16.05 0.79
CA LYS A 43 6.66 17.08 -0.26
C LYS A 43 7.47 16.58 -1.45
N ILE A 44 8.49 15.78 -1.20
CA ILE A 44 9.32 15.16 -2.23
C ILE A 44 8.70 13.85 -2.72
N GLY A 45 7.94 13.16 -1.87
CA GLY A 45 7.30 11.88 -2.19
C GLY A 45 8.22 10.68 -1.97
N ILE A 46 9.12 10.74 -0.98
CA ILE A 46 10.07 9.66 -0.67
C ILE A 46 9.82 9.10 0.74
N TYR A 47 9.86 7.78 0.86
CA TYR A 47 9.59 7.06 2.10
C TYR A 47 10.60 5.92 2.28
N GLY A 48 11.17 5.82 3.48
CA GLY A 48 12.12 4.78 3.89
C GLY A 48 11.47 3.87 4.91
N PHE A 49 11.43 2.58 4.58
CA PHE A 49 10.95 1.51 5.44
C PHE A 49 12.10 0.60 5.86
N VAL A 50 11.96 -0.05 7.01
CA VAL A 50 12.83 -1.13 7.46
C VAL A 50 12.01 -2.39 7.74
N PHE A 51 12.58 -3.54 7.39
CA PHE A 51 12.03 -4.87 7.61
C PHE A 51 13.12 -5.77 8.15
N PHE A 52 12.77 -6.72 9.00
CA PHE A 52 13.67 -7.75 9.46
C PHE A 52 13.61 -8.92 8.50
N ARG A 53 14.74 -9.39 7.99
CA ARG A 53 14.77 -10.54 7.07
C ARG A 53 16.10 -11.26 7.21
N ASP A 54 16.05 -12.59 7.23
CA ASP A 54 17.25 -13.45 7.28
C ASP A 54 18.23 -13.10 8.43
N GLY A 55 17.69 -12.59 9.55
CA GLY A 55 18.47 -12.25 10.75
C GLY A 55 19.01 -10.82 10.81
N GLU A 56 18.70 -9.97 9.83
CA GLU A 56 19.13 -8.57 9.81
C GLU A 56 18.02 -7.58 9.43
N TRP A 57 18.20 -6.32 9.82
CA TRP A 57 17.31 -5.24 9.40
C TRP A 57 17.75 -4.70 8.03
N ILE A 58 16.89 -4.88 7.04
CA ILE A 58 17.06 -4.33 5.69
C ILE A 58 16.21 -3.08 5.51
N TYR A 59 16.61 -2.19 4.59
CA TYR A 59 15.85 -0.99 4.27
C TYR A 59 15.27 -1.04 2.85
N SER A 60 14.10 -0.42 2.67
CA SER A 60 13.43 -0.25 1.38
C SER A 60 12.99 1.21 1.23
N ILE A 61 13.61 1.91 0.28
CA ILE A 61 13.27 3.30 -0.05
C ILE A 61 12.41 3.32 -1.30
N ILE A 62 11.25 3.96 -1.22
CA ILE A 62 10.27 4.04 -2.32
C ILE A 62 9.84 5.48 -2.59
N ASP A 63 9.40 5.72 -3.81
CA ASP A 63 8.61 6.90 -4.19
C ASP A 63 7.11 6.68 -3.90
N ASP A 64 6.30 7.73 -4.08
CA ASP A 64 4.86 7.74 -3.82
C ASP A 64 3.96 7.38 -5.02
N LYS A 65 4.51 6.88 -6.13
CA LYS A 65 3.70 6.38 -7.25
C LYS A 65 3.08 5.04 -6.87
N LEU A 66 1.75 4.99 -6.87
CA LEU A 66 0.98 3.79 -6.55
C LEU A 66 0.24 3.27 -7.78
N TYR A 67 -0.05 1.97 -7.82
CA TYR A 67 -0.78 1.35 -8.92
C TYR A 67 -2.26 1.66 -8.85
N LEU A 68 -2.82 2.13 -9.97
CA LEU A 68 -4.24 2.43 -10.12
C LEU A 68 -4.96 1.30 -10.86
N LYS A 69 -6.25 1.13 -10.55
CA LYS A 69 -7.13 0.19 -11.29
C LYS A 69 -7.39 0.65 -12.70
N SER A 70 -7.58 1.95 -12.88
CA SER A 70 -7.87 2.55 -14.17
C SER A 70 -6.59 3.08 -14.82
N PRO A 71 -6.40 2.85 -16.13
CA PRO A 71 -5.20 3.28 -16.83
C PRO A 71 -5.14 4.81 -16.91
N CYS A 72 -4.00 5.35 -17.32
CA CYS A 72 -3.87 6.78 -17.63
C CYS A 72 -4.84 7.21 -18.72
N TRP A 73 -5.26 8.47 -18.70
CA TRP A 73 -6.16 9.04 -19.70
C TRP A 73 -5.68 8.80 -21.14
N ASP A 74 -4.37 8.90 -21.38
CA ASP A 74 -3.78 8.71 -22.71
C ASP A 74 -3.90 7.28 -23.23
N SER A 75 -4.12 6.30 -22.34
CA SER A 75 -4.35 4.91 -22.72
C SER A 75 -5.81 4.66 -23.13
N PRO A 76 -6.06 3.86 -24.17
CA PRO A 76 -7.42 3.47 -24.54
C PRO A 76 -8.14 2.75 -23.39
N SER A 77 -9.36 3.16 -23.09
CA SER A 77 -10.21 2.51 -22.09
C SER A 77 -11.69 2.78 -22.36
N MET A 78 -12.56 1.83 -22.01
CA MET A 78 -14.02 1.98 -22.16
C MET A 78 -14.53 3.22 -21.42
N GLN A 79 -13.98 3.50 -20.24
CA GLN A 79 -14.35 4.65 -19.42
C GLN A 79 -14.04 5.98 -20.13
N ARG A 80 -12.89 6.07 -20.81
CA ARG A 80 -12.53 7.22 -21.63
C ARG A 80 -13.46 7.35 -22.83
N ASP A 81 -13.69 6.26 -23.56
CA ASP A 81 -14.54 6.27 -24.75
C ASP A 81 -15.96 6.73 -24.42
N LEU A 82 -16.50 6.30 -23.28
CA LEU A 82 -17.82 6.73 -22.78
C LEU A 82 -17.84 8.22 -22.41
N LEU A 83 -16.80 8.73 -21.74
CA LEU A 83 -16.73 10.16 -21.40
C LEU A 83 -16.60 11.04 -22.65
N GLN A 84 -15.87 10.59 -23.67
CA GLN A 84 -15.72 11.32 -24.94
C GLN A 84 -17.02 11.42 -25.74
N GLN A 85 -18.02 10.58 -25.47
CA GLN A 85 -19.35 10.68 -26.08
C GLN A 85 -20.21 11.78 -25.44
N ILE A 86 -19.80 12.31 -24.29
CA ILE A 86 -20.47 13.42 -23.62
C ILE A 86 -19.94 14.72 -24.20
N ASP A 87 -20.85 15.64 -24.55
CA ASP A 87 -20.51 16.97 -25.03
C ASP A 87 -19.97 17.83 -23.87
N ARG A 88 -18.69 17.62 -23.54
CA ARG A 88 -17.98 18.25 -22.42
C ARG A 88 -16.50 18.41 -22.75
N GLU A 89 -15.92 19.56 -22.40
CA GLU A 89 -14.53 19.90 -22.73
C GLU A 89 -13.52 19.35 -21.70
N ASP A 90 -13.90 19.17 -20.44
CA ASP A 90 -13.01 18.77 -19.34
C ASP A 90 -13.03 17.24 -19.04
N ASN A 91 -13.24 16.43 -20.08
CA ASN A 91 -13.36 14.96 -19.95
C ASN A 91 -12.17 14.31 -19.23
N GLU A 92 -10.95 14.79 -19.47
CA GLU A 92 -9.75 14.27 -18.79
C GLU A 92 -9.79 14.56 -17.28
N TYR A 93 -10.15 15.78 -16.89
CA TYR A 93 -10.26 16.15 -15.48
C TYR A 93 -11.30 15.29 -14.77
N VAL A 94 -12.46 15.09 -15.42
CA VAL A 94 -13.53 14.22 -14.92
C VAL A 94 -13.05 12.79 -14.78
N TYR A 95 -12.34 12.27 -15.78
CA TYR A 95 -11.77 10.92 -15.73
C TYR A 95 -10.84 10.76 -14.54
N ARG A 96 -9.85 11.67 -14.38
CA ARG A 96 -8.89 11.62 -13.28
C ARG A 96 -9.60 11.69 -11.93
N LYS A 97 -10.52 12.63 -11.76
CA LYS A 97 -11.31 12.82 -10.53
C LYS A 97 -12.24 11.64 -10.21
N THR A 98 -12.68 10.89 -11.23
CA THR A 98 -13.62 9.79 -11.02
C THR A 98 -12.91 8.46 -10.81
N TYR A 99 -11.84 8.21 -11.56
CA TYR A 99 -11.20 6.90 -11.67
C TYR A 99 -9.78 6.83 -11.10
N GLN A 100 -9.13 7.96 -10.84
CA GLN A 100 -7.72 8.02 -10.42
C GLN A 100 -7.49 8.76 -9.10
N THR A 101 -8.54 9.08 -8.34
CA THR A 101 -8.43 9.74 -7.03
C THR A 101 -9.09 8.96 -5.91
N GLY A 102 -8.49 9.06 -4.72
CA GLY A 102 -8.94 8.40 -3.50
C GLY A 102 -8.57 6.92 -3.43
N SER A 103 -8.63 6.35 -2.21
CA SER A 103 -8.22 4.96 -1.93
C SER A 103 -8.82 3.92 -2.87
N LYS A 104 -10.08 4.09 -3.29
CA LYS A 104 -10.76 3.11 -4.18
C LYS A 104 -10.12 2.99 -5.57
N ALA A 105 -9.40 4.02 -6.02
CA ALA A 105 -8.70 4.01 -7.29
C ALA A 105 -7.44 3.12 -7.26
N LEU A 106 -6.91 2.83 -6.07
CA LEU A 106 -5.74 1.97 -5.90
C LEU A 106 -6.07 0.51 -6.21
N PHE A 107 -5.13 -0.16 -6.89
CA PHE A 107 -5.26 -1.57 -7.28
C PHE A 107 -4.95 -2.51 -6.10
N PHE A 108 -3.89 -2.22 -5.37
CA PHE A 108 -3.44 -2.99 -4.22
C PHE A 108 -4.09 -2.49 -2.91
N ALA A 109 -3.46 -2.75 -1.76
CA ALA A 109 -4.00 -2.35 -0.47
C ALA A 109 -4.23 -0.84 -0.38
N GLN A 110 -5.17 -0.45 0.47
CA GLN A 110 -5.64 0.92 0.56
C GLN A 110 -6.02 1.26 2.01
N CYS A 111 -6.04 2.54 2.34
CA CYS A 111 -6.55 2.99 3.63
C CYS A 111 -8.09 3.08 3.63
N ARG A 112 -8.69 3.03 4.83
CA ARG A 112 -10.13 3.29 5.00
C ARG A 112 -10.48 4.73 4.66
N ASP A 113 -9.70 5.69 5.16
CA ASP A 113 -9.73 7.07 4.71
C ASP A 113 -9.17 7.16 3.27
N GLN A 114 -9.81 7.96 2.43
CA GLN A 114 -9.39 8.17 1.05
C GLN A 114 -8.19 9.10 0.91
N ASN A 115 -7.86 9.85 1.97
CA ASN A 115 -6.76 10.82 1.99
C ASN A 115 -5.49 10.27 2.64
N GLU A 116 -5.50 9.00 3.06
CA GLU A 116 -4.35 8.32 3.64
C GLU A 116 -3.75 7.28 2.69
N THR A 117 -2.42 7.19 2.70
CA THR A 117 -1.66 6.33 1.78
C THR A 117 -0.62 5.47 2.51
N TRP A 118 -0.66 5.40 3.83
CA TRP A 118 0.37 4.67 4.58
C TRP A 118 0.35 3.16 4.32
N VAL A 119 -0.85 2.56 4.15
CA VAL A 119 -1.02 1.14 3.80
C VAL A 119 -0.46 0.81 2.41
N PRO A 120 -0.86 1.50 1.32
CA PRO A 120 -0.30 1.20 -0.01
C PRO A 120 1.20 1.49 -0.12
N LEU A 121 1.70 2.50 0.59
CA LEU A 121 3.14 2.79 0.62
C LEU A 121 3.91 1.67 1.34
N PHE A 122 3.38 1.18 2.47
CA PHE A 122 3.95 0.03 3.16
C PHE A 122 4.01 -1.19 2.24
N GLU A 123 2.90 -1.56 1.60
CA GLU A 123 2.84 -2.74 0.73
C GLU A 123 3.81 -2.61 -0.44
N LYS A 124 3.92 -1.42 -1.05
CA LYS A 124 4.92 -1.14 -2.08
C LYS A 124 6.36 -1.36 -1.59
N ALA A 125 6.67 -0.87 -0.39
CA ALA A 125 8.00 -1.01 0.19
C ALA A 125 8.32 -2.48 0.50
N TYR A 126 7.35 -3.21 1.01
CA TYR A 126 7.45 -4.64 1.31
C TYR A 126 7.59 -5.48 0.03
N ALA A 127 6.75 -5.23 -0.98
CA ALA A 127 6.87 -5.83 -2.32
C ALA A 127 8.27 -5.61 -2.91
N LYS A 128 8.82 -4.39 -2.82
CA LYS A 128 10.18 -4.10 -3.27
C LYS A 128 11.25 -4.89 -2.50
N ALA A 129 11.10 -5.03 -1.18
CA ALA A 129 12.02 -5.83 -0.37
C ALA A 129 11.92 -7.34 -0.67
N HIS A 130 10.79 -7.80 -1.20
CA HIS A 130 10.52 -9.21 -1.54
C HIS A 130 10.61 -9.52 -3.03
N GLY A 131 11.03 -8.56 -3.85
CA GLY A 131 11.19 -8.69 -5.31
C GLY A 131 10.14 -7.90 -6.08
N ASP A 132 8.88 -8.29 -5.95
CA ASP A 132 7.74 -7.61 -6.56
C ASP A 132 6.42 -7.87 -5.80
N TYR A 133 5.30 -7.31 -6.29
CA TYR A 133 3.98 -7.56 -5.71
C TYR A 133 3.53 -9.01 -5.86
N ALA A 134 3.85 -9.68 -6.97
CA ALA A 134 3.41 -11.07 -7.18
C ALA A 134 4.04 -12.01 -6.13
N SER A 135 5.25 -11.67 -5.66
CA SER A 135 5.99 -12.39 -4.64
C SER A 135 5.36 -12.33 -3.24
N LEU A 136 4.39 -11.43 -3.01
CA LEU A 136 3.64 -11.37 -1.75
C LEU A 136 2.42 -12.30 -1.73
N ALA A 137 2.06 -12.90 -2.86
CA ALA A 137 0.89 -13.75 -2.97
C ALA A 137 1.10 -15.10 -2.28
N GLY A 138 0.34 -15.35 -1.21
CA GLY A 138 0.45 -16.57 -0.40
C GLY A 138 1.64 -16.52 0.56
N GLY A 139 1.35 -16.51 1.86
CA GLY A 139 2.36 -16.47 2.92
C GLY A 139 1.75 -16.77 4.29
N TRP A 140 2.60 -16.76 5.32
CA TRP A 140 2.23 -17.12 6.69
C TRP A 140 2.22 -15.88 7.58
N ILE A 141 1.18 -15.72 8.40
CA ILE A 141 1.06 -14.54 9.27
C ILE A 141 2.25 -14.41 10.23
N GLY A 142 2.81 -15.54 10.70
CA GLY A 142 3.98 -15.55 11.57
C GLY A 142 5.22 -14.92 10.93
N GLU A 143 5.49 -15.26 9.66
CA GLU A 143 6.56 -14.64 8.86
C GLU A 143 6.34 -13.12 8.75
N GLY A 144 5.10 -12.70 8.47
CA GLY A 144 4.78 -11.28 8.35
C GLY A 144 4.98 -10.52 9.66
N VAL A 145 4.68 -11.12 10.81
CA VAL A 145 4.93 -10.49 12.12
C VAL A 145 6.42 -10.47 12.46
N GLU A 146 7.15 -11.53 12.12
CA GLU A 146 8.61 -11.60 12.29
C GLU A 146 9.30 -10.51 11.48
N ASP A 147 8.93 -10.34 10.21
CA ASP A 147 9.51 -9.32 9.34
C ASP A 147 9.26 -7.89 9.83
N LEU A 148 8.12 -7.67 10.50
CA LEU A 148 7.74 -6.36 11.02
C LEU A 148 8.35 -6.02 12.38
N SER A 149 8.79 -7.03 13.14
CA SER A 149 9.17 -6.87 14.54
C SER A 149 10.61 -7.30 14.86
N GLY A 150 11.20 -8.18 14.06
CA GLY A 150 12.41 -8.91 14.39
C GLY A 150 12.24 -9.91 15.55
N GLY A 151 10.99 -10.22 15.92
CA GLY A 151 10.66 -11.19 16.95
C GLY A 151 10.67 -12.64 16.46
N VAL A 152 10.16 -13.55 17.29
CA VAL A 152 9.95 -14.96 16.95
C VAL A 152 8.48 -15.28 17.22
N THR A 153 7.77 -15.75 16.20
CA THR A 153 6.36 -16.12 16.34
C THR A 153 6.22 -17.47 17.05
N THR A 154 5.17 -17.60 17.86
CA THR A 154 4.76 -18.88 18.45
C THR A 154 3.30 -19.12 18.13
N GLU A 155 2.98 -20.31 17.63
CA GLU A 155 1.61 -20.74 17.35
C GLU A 155 1.11 -21.65 18.48
N LEU A 156 -0.12 -21.43 18.92
CA LEU A 156 -0.81 -22.32 19.86
C LEU A 156 -1.72 -23.26 19.05
N LEU A 157 -1.44 -24.56 19.13
CA LEU A 157 -2.23 -25.63 18.51
C LEU A 157 -3.37 -26.12 19.41
#